data_AF-A0A354Q5R9-F1
#
_entry.id   AF-A0A354Q5R9-F1
#
_cell.length_a   1.000
_cell.length_b   1.000
_cell.length_c   1.000
_cell.angle_alpha   90.00
_cell.angle_beta   90.00
_cell.angle_gamma   90.00
#
_symmetry.space_group_name_H-M   'P 1'
#
loop_
_entity.id
_entity.type
_entity.pdbx_description
1 polymer ?
#
loop_
_entity_poly.entity_id
_entity_poly.type
_entity_poly.pdbx_seq_one_letter_code
_entity_poly.pdbx_strand_id
1 'polypeptide(L)'
;MHLLTIYYHHLQRNGDKEKAIVFALGHSGLAILMTSLTTAGGLISFLPAPLAPVSALGLFGAIGVLLAVFYTLLFVPAVLAVLPVSKKRVSPEDDGSSLADRILGGFGMFAVNRPWTVVFGSILLGLVAVGGTTQLRFSHDVISWFPEDNSIRQATEVIDKNLKGATSIEIIIDTGKINGVKDPDFMQRLDDFNRFA
;
A
#
# COMPACT_ATOMS: atom_id res chain seq x y z
N MET A 1 -16.02 6.20 -8.48
CA MET A 1 -16.91 7.17 -7.80
C MET A 1 -16.86 8.56 -8.44
N HIS A 2 -15.69 9.20 -8.56
CA HIS A 2 -15.57 10.57 -9.10
C HIS A 2 -16.24 10.78 -10.48
N LEU A 3 -16.02 9.86 -11.43
CA LEU A 3 -16.66 9.90 -12.76
C LEU A 3 -18.20 9.85 -12.67
N LEU A 4 -18.75 9.01 -11.80
CA LEU A 4 -20.20 8.90 -11.60
C LEU A 4 -20.78 10.18 -11.01
N THR A 5 -20.12 10.79 -10.03
CA THR A 5 -20.58 12.05 -9.41
C THR A 5 -20.75 13.15 -10.45
N ILE A 6 -19.75 13.34 -11.32
CA ILE A 6 -19.79 14.36 -12.38
C ILE A 6 -20.83 14.01 -13.43
N TYR A 7 -20.91 12.74 -13.83
CA TYR A 7 -21.96 12.26 -14.73
C TYR A 7 -23.36 12.59 -14.19
N TYR A 8 -23.67 12.24 -12.93
CA TYR A 8 -24.97 12.49 -12.34
C TYR A 8 -25.27 13.98 -12.17
N HIS A 9 -24.28 14.78 -11.75
CA HIS A 9 -24.44 16.22 -11.61
C HIS A 9 -24.74 16.89 -12.97
N HIS A 10 -24.06 16.48 -14.05
CA HIS A 10 -24.31 17.02 -15.39
C HIS A 10 -25.61 16.48 -16.01
N LEU A 11 -25.95 15.21 -15.77
CA LEU A 11 -27.21 14.61 -16.24
C LEU A 11 -28.43 15.33 -15.64
N GLN A 12 -28.36 15.76 -14.38
CA GLN A 12 -29.44 16.49 -13.73
C GLN A 12 -29.61 17.91 -14.25
N ARG A 13 -28.51 18.61 -14.55
CA ARG A 13 -28.54 19.97 -15.11
C ARG A 13 -29.01 20.01 -16.56
N ASN A 14 -28.50 19.11 -17.40
CA ASN A 14 -28.63 19.22 -18.86
C ASN A 14 -29.55 18.16 -19.49
N GLY A 15 -29.92 17.10 -18.75
CA GLY A 15 -30.90 16.10 -19.17
C GLY A 15 -30.47 15.15 -20.30
N ASP A 16 -29.34 15.41 -20.95
CA ASP A 16 -28.79 14.64 -22.07
C ASP A 16 -27.70 13.68 -21.58
N LYS A 17 -27.96 12.38 -21.72
CA LYS A 17 -27.08 11.30 -21.23
C LYS A 17 -25.74 11.27 -21.96
N GLU A 18 -25.76 11.42 -23.28
CA GLU A 18 -24.56 11.28 -24.10
C GLU A 18 -23.59 12.42 -23.80
N LYS A 19 -24.11 13.65 -23.74
CA LYS A 19 -23.32 14.83 -23.36
C LYS A 19 -22.78 14.74 -21.93
N ALA A 20 -23.54 14.18 -20.99
CA ALA A 20 -23.07 13.99 -19.62
C ALA A 20 -21.93 12.97 -19.53
N ILE A 21 -21.95 11.89 -20.33
CA ILE A 21 -20.86 10.92 -20.41
C ILE A 21 -19.61 11.57 -20.99
N VAL A 22 -19.74 12.25 -22.14
CA VAL A 22 -18.61 12.91 -22.81
C VAL A 22 -17.98 13.98 -21.90
N PHE A 23 -18.81 14.76 -21.22
CA PHE A 23 -18.33 15.78 -20.27
C PHE A 23 -17.59 15.15 -19.08
N ALA A 24 -18.16 14.12 -18.45
CA ALA A 24 -17.52 13.45 -17.31
C ALA A 24 -16.18 12.79 -17.70
N LEU A 25 -16.12 12.19 -18.89
CA LEU A 25 -14.89 11.58 -19.41
C LEU A 25 -13.84 12.64 -19.77
N GLY A 26 -14.24 13.75 -20.38
CA GLY A 26 -13.33 14.86 -20.72
C GLY A 26 -12.78 15.57 -19.49
N HIS A 27 -13.60 15.73 -18.44
CA HIS A 27 -13.19 16.43 -17.22
C HIS A 27 -12.32 15.58 -16.29
N SER A 28 -12.71 14.32 -16.03
CA SER A 28 -12.02 13.46 -15.06
C SER A 28 -11.24 12.31 -15.67
N GLY A 29 -11.45 11.97 -16.94
CA GLY A 29 -10.83 10.80 -17.56
C GLY A 29 -9.30 10.89 -17.58
N LEU A 30 -8.74 12.05 -17.95
CA LEU A 30 -7.30 12.27 -17.93
C LEU A 30 -6.72 12.18 -16.52
N ALA A 31 -7.40 12.78 -15.54
CA ALA A 31 -6.98 12.73 -14.13
C ALA A 31 -6.96 11.29 -13.60
N ILE A 32 -8.02 10.51 -13.87
CA ILE A 32 -8.13 9.10 -13.46
C ILE A 32 -7.04 8.25 -14.12
N LEU A 33 -6.73 8.51 -15.39
CA LEU A 33 -5.66 7.83 -16.11
C LEU A 33 -4.30 8.11 -15.48
N MET A 34 -3.99 9.39 -15.21
CA MET A 34 -2.74 9.79 -14.59
C MET A 34 -2.57 9.18 -13.20
N THR A 35 -3.60 9.24 -12.34
CA THR A 35 -3.52 8.66 -10.98
C THR A 35 -3.34 7.14 -11.00
N SER A 36 -3.96 6.46 -11.96
CA SER A 36 -3.83 5.01 -12.09
C SER A 36 -2.44 4.62 -12.60
N LEU A 37 -1.89 5.38 -13.55
CA LEU A 37 -0.55 5.14 -14.09
C LEU A 37 0.53 5.38 -13.04
N THR A 38 0.44 6.44 -12.25
CA THR A 38 1.39 6.71 -11.16
C THR A 38 1.30 5.64 -10.06
N THR A 39 0.09 5.19 -9.74
CA THR A 39 -0.12 4.09 -8.78
C THR A 39 0.47 2.78 -9.31
N ALA A 40 0.24 2.44 -10.57
CA ALA A 40 0.82 1.26 -11.20
C ALA A 40 2.35 1.34 -11.22
N GLY A 41 2.94 2.50 -11.54
CA GLY A 41 4.38 2.72 -11.46
C GLY A 41 4.94 2.55 -10.04
N GLY A 42 4.22 3.05 -9.03
CA GLY A 42 4.56 2.83 -7.62
C GLY A 42 4.58 1.34 -7.25
N LEU A 43 3.57 0.57 -7.68
CA LEU A 43 3.49 -0.87 -7.43
C LEU A 43 4.57 -1.65 -8.18
N ILE A 44 4.89 -1.28 -9.41
CA ILE A 44 5.98 -1.88 -10.21
C ILE A 44 7.34 -1.72 -9.49
N SER A 45 7.52 -0.65 -8.72
CA SER A 45 8.75 -0.41 -7.95
C SER A 45 9.01 -1.47 -6.88
N PHE A 46 8.04 -2.34 -6.56
CA PHE A 46 8.20 -3.45 -5.62
C PHE A 46 8.74 -4.74 -6.26
N LEU A 47 8.83 -4.82 -7.58
CA LEU A 47 9.39 -5.99 -8.28
C LEU A 47 10.80 -6.41 -7.79
N PRO A 48 11.77 -5.50 -7.57
CA PRO A 48 13.11 -5.88 -7.11
C PRO A 48 13.16 -6.26 -5.63
N ALA A 49 12.04 -6.32 -4.91
CA ALA A 49 12.04 -6.72 -3.51
C ALA A 49 12.46 -8.19 -3.34
N PRO A 50 13.38 -8.51 -2.40
CA PRO A 50 13.84 -9.88 -2.15
C PRO A 50 12.74 -10.78 -1.56
N LEU A 51 11.72 -10.18 -0.96
CA LEU A 51 10.57 -10.88 -0.39
C LEU A 51 9.58 -11.22 -1.50
N ALA A 52 9.45 -12.52 -1.82
CA ALA A 52 8.54 -13.01 -2.86
C ALA A 52 7.08 -12.49 -2.73
N PRO A 53 6.46 -12.40 -1.53
CA PRO A 53 5.11 -11.84 -1.40
C PRO A 53 5.01 -10.36 -1.80
N VAL A 54 6.07 -9.57 -1.55
CA VAL A 54 6.11 -8.14 -1.87
C VAL A 54 6.25 -7.92 -3.37
N SER A 55 7.12 -8.71 -4.02
CA SER A 55 7.29 -8.67 -5.48
C SER A 55 5.99 -9.10 -6.20
N ALA A 56 5.32 -10.15 -5.71
CA ALA A 56 4.03 -10.59 -6.23
C ALA A 56 2.94 -9.51 -6.10
N LEU A 57 2.86 -8.83 -4.94
CA LEU A 57 1.94 -7.71 -4.74
C LEU A 57 2.18 -6.58 -5.76
N GLY A 58 3.44 -6.25 -6.04
CA GLY A 58 3.80 -5.24 -7.04
C GLY A 58 3.29 -5.61 -8.44
N LEU A 59 3.51 -6.85 -8.87
CA LEU A 59 3.09 -7.32 -10.19
C LEU A 59 1.56 -7.40 -10.33
N PHE A 60 0.90 -8.15 -9.45
CA PHE A 60 -0.55 -8.34 -9.52
C PHE A 60 -1.33 -7.06 -9.23
N GLY A 61 -0.82 -6.24 -8.29
CA GLY A 61 -1.41 -4.94 -7.99
C GLY A 61 -1.34 -3.99 -9.17
N ALA A 62 -0.18 -3.87 -9.84
CA ALA A 62 -0.03 -2.99 -10.99
C ALA A 62 -0.96 -3.39 -12.15
N ILE A 63 -1.05 -4.69 -12.46
CA ILE A 63 -1.98 -5.22 -13.46
C ILE A 63 -3.43 -4.92 -13.05
N GLY A 64 -3.78 -5.13 -11.78
CA GLY A 64 -5.10 -4.85 -11.25
C GLY A 64 -5.50 -3.38 -11.42
N VAL A 65 -4.58 -2.44 -11.16
CA VAL A 65 -4.83 -1.00 -11.34
C VAL A 65 -5.00 -0.65 -12.82
N LEU A 66 -4.18 -1.20 -13.71
CA LEU A 66 -4.29 -0.97 -15.16
C LEU A 66 -5.61 -1.51 -15.72
N LEU A 67 -6.03 -2.69 -15.27
CA LEU A 67 -7.34 -3.24 -15.62
C LEU A 67 -8.47 -2.37 -15.05
N ALA A 68 -8.36 -1.93 -13.80
CA ALA A 68 -9.38 -1.10 -13.16
C ALA A 68 -9.60 0.23 -13.90
N VAL A 69 -8.53 0.90 -14.36
CA VAL A 69 -8.67 2.13 -15.14
C VAL A 69 -9.25 1.85 -16.53
N PHE A 70 -8.87 0.75 -17.16
CA PHE A 70 -9.45 0.32 -18.43
C PHE A 70 -10.97 0.09 -18.28
N TYR A 71 -11.42 -0.66 -17.27
CA TYR A 71 -12.84 -0.84 -16.98
C TYR A 71 -13.53 0.49 -16.63
N THR A 72 -12.88 1.36 -15.86
CA THR A 72 -13.48 2.64 -15.46
C THR A 72 -13.69 3.58 -16.65
N LEU A 73 -12.79 3.60 -17.63
CA LEU A 73 -12.88 4.50 -18.78
C LEU A 73 -13.63 3.91 -19.97
N LEU A 74 -13.69 2.58 -20.12
CA LEU A 74 -14.39 1.93 -21.23
C LEU A 74 -15.72 1.31 -20.79
N PHE A 75 -15.70 0.47 -19.75
CA PHE A 75 -16.86 -0.32 -19.37
C PHE A 75 -17.94 0.52 -18.66
N VAL A 76 -17.54 1.39 -17.74
CA VAL A 76 -18.50 2.26 -17.03
C VAL A 76 -19.31 3.16 -17.98
N PRO A 77 -18.72 3.92 -18.92
CA PRO A 77 -19.52 4.73 -19.84
C PRO A 77 -20.37 3.89 -20.79
N ALA A 78 -19.88 2.72 -21.24
CA ALA A 78 -20.68 1.81 -22.06
C ALA A 78 -21.93 1.31 -21.31
N VAL A 79 -21.77 0.93 -20.04
CA VAL A 79 -22.88 0.51 -19.18
C VAL A 79 -23.85 1.66 -18.92
N LEU A 80 -23.34 2.88 -18.65
CA LEU A 80 -24.17 4.07 -18.44
C LEU A 80 -24.96 4.50 -19.70
N ALA A 81 -24.42 4.23 -20.89
CA ALA A 81 -25.12 4.50 -22.15
C ALA A 81 -26.32 3.55 -22.34
N VAL A 82 -26.18 2.28 -21.95
CA VAL A 82 -27.22 1.26 -22.12
C VAL A 82 -28.26 1.30 -21.00
N LEU A 83 -27.86 1.63 -19.76
CA LEU A 83 -28.80 1.59 -18.63
C LEU A 83 -29.86 2.71 -18.70
N PRO A 84 -31.14 2.38 -18.42
CA PRO A 84 -32.17 3.38 -18.22
C PRO A 84 -31.96 4.09 -16.88
N VAL A 85 -31.17 5.16 -16.89
CA VAL A 85 -31.04 6.03 -15.72
C VAL A 85 -32.35 6.77 -15.48
N SER A 86 -33.09 6.34 -14.45
CA SER A 86 -34.23 7.09 -13.93
C SER A 86 -33.72 8.44 -13.46
N LYS A 87 -34.40 9.53 -13.83
CA LYS A 87 -34.14 10.89 -13.31
C LYS A 87 -34.47 10.92 -11.82
N LYS A 88 -33.70 10.24 -10.99
CA LYS A 88 -33.70 10.49 -9.56
C LYS A 88 -33.08 11.87 -9.43
N ARG A 89 -33.93 12.87 -9.16
CA ARG A 89 -33.50 14.14 -8.57
C ARG A 89 -32.72 13.72 -7.31
N VAL A 90 -31.40 13.71 -7.38
CA VAL A 90 -30.64 14.00 -6.17
C VAL A 90 -31.13 15.40 -5.87
N SER A 91 -31.85 15.56 -4.76
CA SER A 91 -32.23 16.89 -4.30
C SER A 91 -30.98 17.75 -4.43
N PRO A 92 -31.08 19.00 -4.97
CA PRO A 92 -29.96 19.91 -4.85
C PRO A 92 -29.49 19.80 -3.41
N GLU A 93 -28.21 19.48 -3.21
CA GLU A 93 -27.61 19.38 -1.89
C GLU A 93 -28.27 20.44 -1.03
N ASP A 94 -28.92 20.02 0.06
CA ASP A 94 -29.51 20.96 0.99
C ASP A 94 -28.42 21.99 1.26
N ASP A 95 -28.64 23.21 0.74
CA ASP A 95 -27.77 24.38 0.82
C ASP A 95 -27.75 24.94 2.26
N GLY A 96 -27.95 24.04 3.23
CA GLY A 96 -27.85 24.25 4.65
C GLY A 96 -26.53 23.65 5.07
N SER A 97 -25.52 24.50 5.13
CA SER A 97 -24.18 24.25 5.67
C SER A 97 -24.17 23.08 6.65
N SER A 98 -23.83 21.89 6.17
CA SER A 98 -23.60 20.76 7.07
C SER A 98 -22.53 21.19 8.07
N LEU A 99 -22.59 20.70 9.30
CA LEU A 99 -21.51 20.93 10.27
C LEU A 99 -20.14 20.60 9.65
N ALA A 100 -20.10 19.61 8.76
CA ALA A 100 -18.94 19.30 7.95
C ALA A 100 -18.47 20.48 7.06
N ASP A 101 -19.34 21.11 6.28
CA ASP A 101 -18.97 22.23 5.39
C ASP A 101 -18.50 23.46 6.17
N ARG A 102 -19.11 23.73 7.32
CA ARG A 102 -18.68 24.85 8.18
C ARG A 102 -17.31 24.58 8.83
N ILE A 103 -17.07 23.33 9.23
CA ILE A 103 -15.77 22.91 9.76
C ILE A 103 -14.70 22.94 8.66
N LEU A 104 -14.99 22.37 7.49
CA LEU A 104 -14.11 22.37 6.30
C LEU A 104 -13.79 23.80 5.85
N GLY A 105 -14.79 24.68 5.79
CA GLY A 105 -14.61 26.10 5.48
C GLY A 105 -13.77 26.83 6.54
N GLY A 106 -13.95 26.51 7.82
CA GLY A 106 -13.14 27.04 8.92
C GLY A 106 -11.67 26.63 8.82
N PHE A 107 -11.39 25.34 8.58
CA PHE A 107 -10.03 24.85 8.35
C PHE A 107 -9.42 25.43 7.06
N GLY A 108 -10.22 25.58 6.01
CA GLY A 108 -9.79 26.21 4.76
C GLY A 108 -9.36 27.67 4.96
N MET A 109 -10.18 28.47 5.66
CA MET A 109 -9.83 29.86 5.99
C MET A 109 -8.63 29.95 6.92
N PHE A 110 -8.49 29.05 7.89
CA PHE A 110 -7.33 29.00 8.77
C PHE A 110 -6.04 28.69 7.99
N ALA A 111 -6.10 27.74 7.06
CA ALA A 111 -4.97 27.39 6.22
C ALA A 111 -4.52 28.55 5.30
N VAL A 112 -5.47 29.30 4.75
CA VAL A 112 -5.19 30.44 3.85
C VAL A 112 -4.76 31.69 4.61
N ASN A 113 -5.35 31.98 5.78
CA ASN A 113 -5.05 33.21 6.53
C ASN A 113 -3.72 33.14 7.32
N ARG A 114 -3.19 31.94 7.59
CA ARG A 114 -1.91 31.77 8.30
C ARG A 114 -1.02 30.70 7.68
N PRO A 115 -0.60 30.87 6.40
CA PRO A 115 0.10 29.82 5.65
C PRO A 115 1.42 29.42 6.31
N TRP A 116 2.17 30.37 6.84
CA TRP A 116 3.44 30.09 7.52
C TRP A 116 3.28 29.23 8.77
N THR A 117 2.19 29.40 9.55
CA THR A 117 1.97 28.56 10.74
C THR A 117 1.64 27.11 10.37
N VAL A 118 0.89 26.91 9.28
CA VAL A 118 0.58 25.57 8.77
C VAL A 118 1.83 24.90 8.20
N VAL A 119 2.64 25.65 7.45
CA VAL A 119 3.92 25.15 6.91
C VAL A 119 4.85 24.74 8.06
N PHE A 120 5.12 25.64 9.02
CA PHE A 120 5.98 25.30 10.16
C PHE A 120 5.43 24.14 11.00
N GLY A 121 4.12 24.12 11.27
CA GLY A 121 3.47 23.03 11.99
C GLY A 121 3.60 21.69 11.28
N SER A 122 3.37 21.65 9.97
CA SER A 122 3.50 20.43 9.15
C SER A 122 4.94 19.94 9.05
N ILE A 123 5.91 20.85 8.91
CA ILE A 123 7.35 20.52 8.88
C ILE A 123 7.78 19.96 10.24
N LEU A 124 7.41 20.62 11.34
CA LEU A 124 7.75 20.17 12.68
C LEU A 124 7.19 18.77 12.96
N LEU A 125 5.92 18.56 12.62
CA LEU A 125 5.26 17.27 12.79
C LEU A 125 5.91 16.18 11.92
N GLY A 126 6.29 16.52 10.69
CA GLY A 126 7.06 15.64 9.81
C GLY A 126 8.42 15.25 10.39
N LEU A 127 9.18 16.20 10.96
CA LEU A 127 10.48 15.93 11.59
C LEU A 127 10.34 15.02 12.82
N VAL A 128 9.32 15.24 13.64
CA VAL A 128 9.03 14.39 14.80
C VAL A 128 8.70 12.96 14.35
N ALA A 129 7.88 12.81 13.30
CA ALA A 129 7.56 11.50 12.74
C ALA A 129 8.81 10.77 12.21
N VAL A 130 9.67 11.48 11.48
CA VAL A 130 10.96 10.93 10.99
C VAL A 130 11.84 10.51 12.17
N GLY A 131 11.95 11.33 13.21
CA GLY A 131 12.67 10.96 14.43
C GLY A 131 12.11 9.68 15.06
N GLY A 132 10.78 9.52 15.11
CA GLY A 132 10.13 8.32 15.61
C GLY A 132 10.44 7.05 14.80
N THR A 133 10.64 7.15 13.49
CA THR A 133 10.98 5.97 12.66
C THR A 133 12.29 5.30 13.05
N THR A 134 13.22 6.05 13.65
CA THR A 134 14.52 5.49 14.09
C THR A 134 14.40 4.51 15.26
N GLN A 135 13.27 4.53 15.98
CA GLN A 135 13.00 3.61 17.08
C GLN A 135 12.32 2.31 16.61
N LEU A 136 12.09 2.15 15.31
CA LEU A 136 11.45 0.97 14.74
C LEU A 136 12.37 -0.24 14.89
N ARG A 137 11.92 -1.22 15.68
CA ARG A 137 12.59 -2.53 15.81
C ARG A 137 11.95 -3.51 14.84
N PHE A 138 12.74 -4.08 13.94
CA PHE A 138 12.29 -5.14 13.04
C PHE A 138 12.25 -6.47 13.80
N SER A 139 11.07 -7.02 14.03
CA SER A 139 10.89 -8.39 14.54
C SER A 139 10.33 -9.25 13.41
N HIS A 140 11.16 -10.14 12.87
CA HIS A 140 10.76 -11.16 11.90
C HIS A 140 10.47 -12.47 12.63
N ASP A 141 9.34 -12.53 13.34
CA ASP A 141 8.82 -13.79 13.90
C ASP A 141 7.55 -14.19 13.17
N VAL A 142 7.68 -15.15 12.25
CA VAL A 142 6.60 -15.66 11.41
C VAL A 142 5.55 -16.42 12.25
N ILE A 143 5.95 -17.00 13.39
CA ILE A 143 5.04 -17.74 14.28
C ILE A 143 4.09 -16.78 14.99
N SER A 144 4.56 -15.58 15.32
CA SER A 144 3.74 -14.53 15.94
C SER A 144 2.59 -14.03 15.05
N TRP A 145 2.66 -14.23 13.74
CA TRP A 145 1.59 -13.84 12.80
C TRP A 145 0.39 -14.79 12.84
N PHE A 146 0.55 -15.99 13.38
CA PHE A 146 -0.55 -16.92 13.58
C PHE A 146 -1.34 -16.56 14.85
N PRO A 147 -2.69 -16.66 14.81
CA PRO A 147 -3.50 -16.42 16.01
C PRO A 147 -3.14 -17.43 17.12
N GLU A 148 -3.31 -17.00 18.37
CA GLU A 148 -2.87 -17.74 19.56
C GLU A 148 -3.56 -19.11 19.73
N ASP A 149 -4.72 -19.30 19.11
CA ASP A 149 -5.48 -20.54 19.11
C ASP A 149 -4.98 -21.57 18.08
N ASN A 150 -4.05 -21.19 17.21
CA ASN A 150 -3.55 -22.08 16.17
C ASN A 150 -2.67 -23.19 16.77
N SER A 151 -3.01 -24.44 16.47
CA SER A 151 -2.29 -25.63 16.95
C SER A 151 -0.80 -25.64 16.60
N ILE A 152 -0.42 -25.03 15.45
CA ILE A 152 0.98 -24.91 15.01
C ILE A 152 1.75 -23.95 15.92
N ARG A 153 1.13 -22.81 16.30
CA ARG A 153 1.75 -21.83 17.18
C ARG A 153 1.97 -22.39 18.58
N GLN A 154 0.93 -23.01 19.17
CA GLN A 154 1.02 -23.60 20.50
C GLN A 154 2.04 -24.74 20.57
N ALA A 155 2.06 -25.62 19.56
CA ALA A 155 3.05 -26.70 19.50
C ALA A 155 4.48 -26.14 19.43
N THR A 156 4.69 -25.11 18.62
CA THR A 156 6.02 -24.47 18.45
C THR A 156 6.46 -23.77 19.74
N GLU A 157 5.57 -23.00 20.40
CA GLU A 157 5.88 -22.32 21.67
C GLU A 157 6.20 -23.32 22.80
N VAL A 158 5.49 -24.46 22.85
CA VAL A 158 5.75 -25.53 23.82
C VAL A 158 7.12 -26.18 23.59
N ILE A 159 7.50 -26.43 22.34
CA ILE A 159 8.83 -26.96 21.99
C ILE A 159 9.90 -25.95 22.38
N ASP A 160 9.73 -24.68 22.02
CA ASP A 160 10.71 -23.63 22.27
C ASP A 160 10.97 -23.43 23.78
N LYS A 161 9.88 -23.43 24.57
CA LYS A 161 9.93 -23.30 26.04
C LYS A 161 10.61 -24.48 26.73
N ASN A 162 10.37 -25.71 26.27
CA ASN A 162 10.88 -26.92 26.91
C ASN A 162 12.27 -27.33 26.41
N LEU A 163 12.64 -26.97 25.18
CA LEU A 163 13.92 -27.32 24.56
C LEU A 163 14.93 -26.16 24.51
N LYS A 164 14.64 -25.04 25.20
CA LYS A 164 15.50 -23.83 25.26
C LYS A 164 15.80 -23.20 23.88
N GLY A 165 14.82 -23.19 22.99
CA GLY A 165 15.00 -22.70 21.62
C GLY A 165 15.12 -23.83 20.60
N ALA A 166 14.25 -23.84 19.60
CA ALA A 166 14.31 -24.81 18.50
C ALA A 166 15.29 -24.40 17.37
N THR A 167 15.81 -23.17 17.41
CA THR A 167 16.68 -22.62 16.36
C THR A 167 18.13 -23.03 16.59
N SER A 168 18.63 -23.95 15.77
CA SER A 168 20.06 -24.28 15.70
C SER A 168 20.83 -23.26 14.86
N ILE A 169 22.00 -22.84 15.33
CA ILE A 169 22.96 -22.05 14.53
C ILE A 169 23.78 -23.03 13.69
N GLU A 170 23.73 -22.92 12.37
CA GLU A 170 24.55 -23.68 11.44
C GLU A 170 25.71 -22.81 10.93
N ILE A 171 26.94 -23.31 11.01
CA ILE A 171 28.14 -22.62 10.54
C ILE A 171 28.67 -23.37 9.31
N ILE A 172 28.63 -22.72 8.15
CA ILE A 172 29.15 -23.26 6.88
C ILE A 172 30.46 -22.56 6.56
N ILE A 173 31.54 -23.33 6.40
CA ILE A 173 32.88 -22.79 6.10
C ILE A 173 33.26 -23.14 4.66
N ASP A 174 33.39 -22.11 3.80
CA ASP A 174 33.89 -22.25 2.44
C ASP A 174 35.35 -21.78 2.34
N THR A 175 36.21 -22.64 1.80
CA THR A 175 37.65 -22.37 1.66
C THR A 175 38.03 -21.78 0.30
N GLY A 176 37.10 -21.71 -0.67
CA GLY A 176 37.32 -21.15 -2.00
C GLY A 176 38.35 -21.90 -2.87
N LYS A 177 38.91 -23.01 -2.39
CA LYS A 177 39.87 -23.87 -3.10
C LYS A 177 39.31 -25.27 -3.27
N ILE A 178 39.57 -25.89 -4.42
CA ILE A 178 39.22 -27.30 -4.65
C ILE A 178 39.96 -28.15 -3.60
N ASN A 179 39.21 -28.91 -2.80
CA ASN A 179 39.72 -29.68 -1.65
C ASN A 179 40.39 -28.86 -0.53
N GLY A 180 40.11 -27.55 -0.39
CA GLY A 180 40.72 -26.71 0.66
C GLY A 180 40.40 -27.16 2.09
N VAL A 181 39.28 -27.87 2.30
CA VAL A 181 38.93 -28.49 3.58
C VAL A 181 39.89 -29.62 3.97
N LYS A 182 40.56 -30.25 3.00
CA LYS A 182 41.54 -31.32 3.24
C LYS A 182 42.94 -30.80 3.55
N ASP A 183 43.12 -29.48 3.56
CA ASP A 183 44.39 -28.85 3.93
C ASP A 183 44.65 -29.14 5.42
N PRO A 184 45.77 -29.78 5.78
CA PRO A 184 46.08 -30.11 7.17
C PRO A 184 46.11 -28.88 8.09
N ASP A 185 46.53 -27.72 7.59
CA ASP A 185 46.56 -26.47 8.36
C ASP A 185 45.13 -25.98 8.68
N PHE A 186 44.19 -26.18 7.76
CA PHE A 186 42.78 -25.83 7.96
C PHE A 186 42.12 -26.81 8.94
N MET A 187 42.39 -28.11 8.82
CA MET A 187 41.87 -29.13 9.72
C MET A 187 42.34 -28.95 11.17
N GLN A 188 43.61 -28.56 11.38
CA GLN A 188 44.10 -28.23 12.73
C GLN A 188 43.38 -27.04 13.34
N ARG A 189 43.21 -25.96 12.56
CA ARG A 189 42.48 -24.76 13.03
C ARG A 189 41.00 -25.04 13.31
N LEU A 190 40.40 -25.96 12.55
CA LEU A 190 39.01 -26.39 12.77
C LEU A 190 38.88 -27.21 14.06
N ASP A 191 39.84 -28.09 14.35
CA ASP A 191 39.86 -28.88 15.60
C ASP A 191 40.09 -27.98 16.82
N ASP A 192 40.99 -27.00 16.72
CA ASP A 192 41.21 -26.00 17.76
C ASP A 192 39.94 -25.18 18.03
N PHE A 193 39.23 -24.76 16.98
CA PHE A 193 37.95 -24.03 17.11
C PHE A 193 36.87 -24.89 17.80
N ASN A 194 36.75 -26.17 17.42
CA ASN A 194 35.75 -27.08 17.97
C ASN A 194 35.98 -27.44 19.45
N ARG A 195 37.23 -27.30 19.96
CA ARG A 195 37.53 -27.51 21.38
C ARG A 195 37.14 -26.34 22.29
N PHE A 196 36.98 -25.14 21.72
CA PHE A 196 36.65 -23.92 22.47
C PHE A 196 35.16 -23.54 22.41
N ALA A 197 34.41 -24.08 21.44
CA ALA A 197 32.96 -23.89 21.29
C ALA A 197 32.17 -24.91 22.13
#